data_AF-A0A944WTS5-F1
#
_entry.id   AF-A0A944WTS5-F1
#
_cell.length_a   1.000
_cell.length_b   1.000
_cell.length_c   1.000
_cell.angle_alpha   90.00
_cell.angle_beta   90.00
_cell.angle_gamma   90.00
#
_symmetry.space_group_name_H-M   'P 1'
#
loop_
_entity.id
_entity.type
_entity.pdbx_description
1 polymer ?
#
loop_
_entity_poly.entity_id
_entity_poly.type
_entity_poly.pdbx_seq_one_letter_code
_entity_poly.pdbx_strand_id
1 'polypeptide(L)'
;MSDDPLPVTTDDMLEALEIFLRDEVSPQMKGYGEFRSRVALNILGMLRREQQAEPGVVNEEMTQLATDLRTGNVSWQNQKTLDRIKASNMKRLRINNPKWILED
;
A
#
# COMPACT_ATOMS: atom_id res chain seq x y z
N MET A 1 -12.27 38.10 -5.05
CA MET A 1 -11.72 36.75 -5.21
C MET A 1 -11.16 36.38 -3.86
N SER A 2 -11.85 35.50 -3.13
CA SER A 2 -11.36 35.01 -1.85
C SER A 2 -10.29 33.96 -2.15
N ASP A 3 -9.03 34.30 -1.89
CA ASP A 3 -7.88 33.38 -1.89
C ASP A 3 -7.92 32.50 -0.63
N ASP A 4 -9.04 31.79 -0.40
CA ASP A 4 -9.04 30.76 0.63
C ASP A 4 -8.22 29.58 0.11
N PRO A 5 -7.15 29.17 0.83
CA PRO A 5 -6.36 28.02 0.41
C PRO A 5 -7.25 26.78 0.40
N LEU A 6 -7.03 25.93 -0.60
CA LEU A 6 -7.71 24.64 -0.69
C LEU A 6 -7.52 23.86 0.64
N PRO A 7 -8.54 23.10 1.08
CA PRO A 7 -8.46 22.35 2.32
C PRO A 7 -7.35 21.30 2.25
N VAL A 8 -6.54 21.22 3.30
CA VAL A 8 -5.47 20.22 3.44
C VAL A 8 -6.09 18.82 3.42
N THR A 9 -5.63 17.99 2.50
CA THR A 9 -6.09 16.61 2.33
C THR A 9 -5.26 15.64 3.17
N THR A 10 -5.74 14.41 3.31
CA THR A 10 -4.96 13.33 3.94
C THR A 10 -3.67 13.04 3.15
N ASP A 11 -3.68 13.13 1.82
CA ASP A 11 -2.46 12.90 1.03
C ASP A 11 -1.42 14.00 1.28
N ASP A 12 -1.85 15.26 1.40
CA ASP A 12 -0.97 16.39 1.75
C ASP A 12 -0.32 16.17 3.13
N MET A 13 -1.07 15.65 4.10
CA MET A 13 -0.54 15.32 5.43
C MET A 13 0.48 14.18 5.39
N LEU A 14 0.21 13.12 4.61
CA LEU A 14 1.12 11.99 4.46
C LEU A 14 2.38 12.41 3.69
N GLU A 15 2.27 13.29 2.70
CA GLU A 15 3.39 13.88 1.99
C GLU A 15 4.30 14.70 2.91
N ALA A 16 3.72 15.62 3.68
CA ALA A 16 4.47 16.43 4.62
C ALA A 16 5.22 15.57 5.64
N LEU A 17 4.57 14.51 6.14
CA LEU A 17 5.20 13.55 7.05
C LEU A 17 6.35 12.79 6.37
N GLU A 18 6.20 12.40 5.11
CA GLU A 18 7.24 11.70 4.36
C GLU A 18 8.48 12.58 4.17
N ILE A 19 8.26 13.85 3.78
CA ILE A 19 9.32 14.85 3.64
C ILE A 19 10.08 15.01 4.95
N PHE A 20 9.37 15.25 6.06
CA PHE A 20 9.99 15.40 7.38
C PHE A 20 10.81 14.15 7.78
N LEU A 21 10.22 12.96 7.63
CA LEU A 21 10.89 11.73 8.02
C LEU A 21 12.13 11.45 7.16
N ARG A 22 12.09 11.77 5.87
CA ARG A 22 13.18 11.52 4.92
C ARG A 22 14.30 12.55 5.03
N ASP A 23 13.93 13.82 5.12
CA ASP A 23 14.87 14.93 4.93
C ASP A 23 15.41 15.42 6.28
N GLU A 24 14.66 15.25 7.38
CA GLU A 24 15.08 15.68 8.71
C GLU A 24 15.39 14.50 9.66
N VAL A 25 14.50 13.50 9.77
CA VAL A 25 14.65 12.45 10.79
C VAL A 25 15.66 11.38 10.38
N SER A 26 15.49 10.77 9.21
CA SER A 26 16.31 9.64 8.75
C SER A 26 17.82 9.95 8.70
N PRO A 27 18.28 11.15 8.26
CA PRO A 27 19.71 11.47 8.20
C PRO A 27 20.40 11.50 9.57
N GLN A 28 19.63 11.73 10.64
CA GLN A 28 20.14 11.78 12.01
C GLN A 28 20.19 10.40 12.68
N MET A 29 19.53 9.39 12.11
CA MET A 29 19.47 8.06 12.69
C MET A 29 20.74 7.26 12.41
N LYS A 30 21.09 6.36 13.34
CA LYS A 30 22.24 5.44 13.21
C LYS A 30 21.86 4.04 13.68
N GLY A 31 22.55 3.03 13.14
CA GLY A 31 22.37 1.64 13.54
C GLY A 31 20.93 1.17 13.33
N TYR A 32 20.33 0.58 14.37
CA TYR A 32 18.96 0.06 14.27
C TYR A 32 17.90 1.14 13.94
N GLY A 33 18.14 2.39 14.37
CA GLY A 33 17.25 3.51 14.06
C GLY A 33 17.17 3.81 12.56
N GLU A 34 18.30 3.69 11.85
CA GLU A 34 18.39 3.93 10.40
C GLU A 34 17.51 2.93 9.63
N PHE A 35 17.60 1.65 10.00
CA PHE A 35 16.77 0.61 9.40
C PHE A 35 15.28 0.87 9.63
N ARG A 36 14.87 1.19 10.87
CA ARG A 36 13.47 1.48 11.17
C ARG A 36 12.94 2.69 10.42
N SER A 37 13.73 3.75 10.24
CA SER A 37 13.32 4.92 9.47
C SER A 37 13.10 4.60 8.00
N ARG A 38 13.95 3.75 7.40
CA ARG A 38 13.74 3.26 6.03
C ARG A 38 12.46 2.43 5.91
N VAL A 39 12.17 1.58 6.89
CA VAL A 39 10.93 0.80 6.92
C VAL A 39 9.72 1.71 7.04
N ALA A 40 9.76 2.71 7.93
CA ALA A 40 8.67 3.66 8.13
C ALA A 40 8.38 4.46 6.84
N LEU A 41 9.42 4.97 6.17
CA LEU A 41 9.29 5.66 4.88
C LEU A 41 8.71 4.76 3.79
N ASN A 42 9.13 3.50 3.72
CA ASN A 42 8.57 2.54 2.78
C ASN A 42 7.07 2.29 3.05
N ILE A 43 6.68 2.12 4.30
CA ILE A 43 5.28 1.93 4.70
C ILE A 43 4.45 3.16 4.33
N LEU A 44 4.96 4.35 4.62
CA LEU A 44 4.27 5.60 4.31
C LEU A 44 4.06 5.76 2.80
N GLY A 45 5.07 5.44 2.00
CA GLY A 45 4.95 5.42 0.54
C GLY A 45 3.93 4.41 0.03
N MET A 46 3.80 3.23 0.66
CA MET A 46 2.75 2.26 0.32
C MET A 46 1.36 2.82 0.63
N LEU A 47 1.17 3.41 1.82
CA LEU A 47 -0.10 4.02 2.22
C LEU A 47 -0.53 5.15 1.27
N ARG A 48 0.39 6.01 0.83
CA ARG A 48 0.09 7.06 -0.16
C ARG A 48 -0.38 6.47 -1.49
N ARG A 49 0.32 5.44 -2.00
CA ARG A 49 -0.08 4.75 -3.24
C ARG A 49 -1.43 4.05 -3.12
N GLU A 50 -1.74 3.47 -1.95
CA GLU A 50 -3.05 2.88 -1.67
C GLU A 50 -4.16 3.95 -1.60
N GLN A 51 -3.88 5.11 -1.00
CA GLN A 51 -4.83 6.23 -0.91
C GLN A 51 -5.16 6.82 -2.29
N GLN A 52 -4.18 6.83 -3.20
CA GLN A 52 -4.35 7.29 -4.58
C GLN A 52 -4.97 6.24 -5.50
N ALA A 53 -5.07 4.97 -5.08
CA ALA A 53 -5.71 3.92 -5.85
C ALA A 53 -7.24 3.96 -5.75
N GLU A 54 -7.94 3.50 -6.79
CA GLU A 54 -9.41 3.51 -6.83
C GLU A 54 -10.05 2.77 -5.63
N PRO A 55 -11.12 3.32 -5.02
CA PRO A 55 -11.84 2.67 -3.93
C PRO A 55 -12.38 1.30 -4.37
N GLY A 56 -12.00 0.23 -3.67
CA GLY A 56 -12.51 -1.12 -3.92
C GLY A 56 -11.46 -2.16 -4.31
N VAL A 57 -10.20 -1.76 -4.54
CA VAL A 57 -9.13 -2.72 -4.92
C VAL A 57 -8.81 -3.75 -3.82
N VAL A 58 -9.13 -3.50 -2.55
CA VAL A 58 -8.46 -4.22 -1.45
C VAL A 58 -9.35 -5.07 -0.53
N ASN A 59 -10.61 -4.76 -0.24
CA ASN A 59 -11.16 -5.26 1.05
C ASN A 59 -12.23 -6.36 0.99
N GLU A 60 -13.37 -6.14 0.36
CA GLU A 60 -14.54 -6.98 0.63
C GLU A 60 -14.49 -8.36 -0.04
N GLU A 61 -14.17 -8.41 -1.35
CA GLU A 61 -14.06 -9.67 -2.09
C GLU A 61 -12.94 -10.58 -1.57
N MET A 62 -11.83 -10.00 -1.11
CA MET A 62 -10.71 -10.75 -0.54
C MET A 62 -11.00 -11.24 0.88
N THR A 63 -11.73 -10.45 1.67
CA THR A 63 -12.20 -10.86 3.00
C THR A 63 -13.16 -12.04 2.89
N GLN A 64 -14.08 -12.00 1.91
CA GLN A 64 -14.98 -13.12 1.65
C GLN A 64 -14.21 -14.36 1.18
N LEU A 65 -13.29 -14.21 0.21
CA LEU A 65 -12.47 -15.32 -0.28
C LEU A 65 -11.63 -15.96 0.83
N ALA A 66 -11.04 -15.16 1.72
CA ALA A 66 -10.27 -15.65 2.86
C ALA A 66 -11.16 -16.41 3.86
N THR A 67 -12.39 -15.96 4.06
CA THR A 67 -13.38 -16.67 4.87
C THR A 67 -13.73 -18.02 4.25
N ASP A 68 -14.03 -18.05 2.95
CA ASP A 68 -14.41 -19.28 2.24
C ASP A 68 -13.26 -20.31 2.21
N LEU A 69 -12.01 -19.86 2.10
CA LEU A 69 -10.83 -20.72 2.19
C LEU A 69 -10.68 -21.33 3.59
N ARG A 70 -10.93 -20.54 4.63
CA ARG A 70 -10.80 -20.98 6.03
C ARG A 70 -11.87 -21.97 6.43
N THR A 71 -13.10 -21.79 5.93
CA THR A 71 -14.22 -22.69 6.20
C THR A 71 -14.23 -23.93 5.32
N GLY A 72 -13.36 -23.98 4.29
CA GLY A 72 -13.34 -25.08 3.32
C GLY A 72 -14.43 -25.01 2.26
N ASN A 73 -15.18 -23.90 2.19
CA ASN A 73 -16.19 -23.65 1.15
C ASN A 73 -15.56 -23.59 -0.25
N VAL A 74 -14.30 -23.15 -0.33
CA VAL A 74 -13.49 -23.23 -1.56
C VAL A 74 -12.16 -23.88 -1.26
N SER A 75 -11.70 -24.73 -2.19
CA SER A 75 -10.38 -25.35 -2.11
C SER A 75 -9.31 -24.41 -2.67
N TRP A 76 -8.17 -24.35 -1.99
CA TRP A 76 -6.97 -23.66 -2.48
C TRP A 76 -6.32 -24.37 -3.67
N GLN A 77 -6.65 -25.64 -3.91
CA GLN A 77 -6.18 -26.42 -5.06
C GLN A 77 -7.04 -26.18 -6.31
N ASN A 78 -8.16 -25.45 -6.18
CA ASN A 78 -8.98 -25.09 -7.32
C ASN A 78 -8.29 -24.01 -8.15
N GLN A 79 -8.10 -24.26 -9.45
CA GLN A 79 -7.44 -23.34 -10.36
C GLN A 79 -8.09 -21.95 -10.37
N LYS A 80 -9.43 -21.86 -10.34
CA LYS A 80 -10.15 -20.57 -10.30
C LYS A 80 -9.85 -19.79 -9.02
N THR A 81 -9.68 -20.48 -7.89
CA THR A 81 -9.29 -19.86 -6.61
C THR A 81 -7.88 -19.30 -6.70
N LEU A 82 -6.95 -20.08 -7.26
CA LEU A 82 -5.56 -19.65 -7.49
C LEU A 82 -5.49 -18.43 -8.42
N ASP A 83 -6.27 -18.43 -9.50
CA ASP A 83 -6.32 -17.34 -10.46
C ASP A 83 -6.84 -16.05 -9.81
N ARG A 84 -7.88 -16.14 -8.97
CA ARG A 84 -8.40 -15.00 -8.19
C ARG A 84 -7.35 -14.42 -7.25
N ILE A 85 -6.64 -15.27 -6.50
CA ILE A 85 -5.58 -14.84 -5.57
C ILE A 85 -4.45 -14.17 -6.35
N LYS A 86 -3.99 -14.79 -7.45
CA LYS A 86 -2.94 -14.22 -8.31
C LYS A 86 -3.35 -12.86 -8.85
N ALA A 87 -4.55 -12.72 -9.41
CA ALA A 87 -5.04 -11.46 -9.95
C ALA A 87 -5.10 -10.36 -8.88
N SER A 88 -5.59 -10.70 -7.68
CA SER A 88 -5.63 -9.78 -6.53
C SER A 88 -4.23 -9.36 -6.07
N ASN A 89 -3.31 -10.31 -5.90
CA ASN A 89 -1.92 -10.03 -5.54
C ASN A 89 -1.22 -9.18 -6.61
N MET A 90 -1.47 -9.44 -7.89
CA MET A 90 -0.92 -8.63 -8.98
C MET A 90 -1.41 -7.18 -8.93
N LYS A 91 -2.71 -6.95 -8.65
CA LYS A 91 -3.23 -5.58 -8.46
C LYS A 91 -2.52 -4.88 -7.29
N ARG A 92 -2.38 -5.54 -6.14
CA ARG A 92 -1.69 -4.97 -4.96
C ARG A 92 -0.21 -4.72 -5.22
N LEU A 93 0.47 -5.63 -5.92
CA LEU A 93 1.87 -5.45 -6.28
C LEU A 93 2.06 -4.29 -7.26
N ARG A 94 1.13 -4.03 -8.19
CA ARG A 94 1.21 -2.85 -9.09
C ARG A 94 1.19 -1.54 -8.33
N ILE A 95 0.42 -1.49 -7.25
CA ILE A 95 0.32 -0.31 -6.38
C ILE A 95 1.54 -0.23 -5.46
N ASN A 96 1.83 -1.30 -4.73
CA ASN A 96 2.81 -1.23 -3.64
C ASN A 96 4.26 -1.43 -4.09
N ASN A 97 4.49 -2.19 -5.17
CA ASN A 97 5.82 -2.57 -5.66
C ASN A 97 5.88 -2.60 -7.21
N PRO A 98 5.58 -1.49 -7.90
CA PRO A 98 5.46 -1.46 -9.36
C PRO A 98 6.70 -1.94 -10.11
N LYS A 99 7.89 -1.70 -9.53
CA LYS A 99 9.20 -2.16 -10.07
C LYS A 99 9.34 -3.67 -10.25
N TRP A 100 8.46 -4.49 -9.68
CA TRP A 100 8.47 -5.96 -9.83
C TRP A 100 7.52 -6.47 -10.91
N ILE A 101 6.81 -5.56 -11.59
CA ILE A 101 5.80 -5.88 -12.61
C ILE A 101 6.13 -5.25 -13.95
N LEU A 102 6.95 -4.20 -13.95
CA LEU A 102 7.55 -3.65 -15.16
C LEU A 102 8.72 -4.57 -15.56
N GLU A 103 8.46 -5.54 -16.41
CA GLU A 103 9.50 -6.17 -17.23
C GLU A 103 9.95 -5.15 -18.30
N ASP A 104 11.25 -5.10 -18.60
CA ASP A 104 11.82 -4.33 -19.73
C ASP A 104 11.21 -4.77 -21.08
#